data_AF-A0A6V7KGS0-F1
#
_entry.id   AF-A0A6V7KGS0-F1
#
_cell.length_a   1.000
_cell.length_b   1.000
_cell.length_c   1.000
_cell.angle_alpha   90.00
_cell.angle_beta   90.00
_cell.angle_gamma   90.00
#
_symmetry.space_group_name_H-M   'P 1'
#
loop_
_entity.id
_entity.type
_entity.pdbx_description
1 polymer ?
#
loop_
_entity_poly.entity_id
_entity_poly.type
_entity_poly.pdbx_seq_one_letter_code
_entity_poly.pdbx_strand_id
1 'polypeptide(L)' 'ESFFQWCFGVEEPGCYGGLDITSGKSILFFPRLPAEYEIWSGKLSTLDEFKERYDVDETYYVDEIARVLEKKNAQLLLTL' A
#
# COMPACT_ATOMS: atom_id res chain seq x y z
N GLU A 1 13.81 -1.05 -0.95
CA GLU A 1 14.19 0.33 -1.31
C GLU A 1 14.24 1.11 0.00
N SER A 2 15.28 1.93 0.22
CA SER A 2 15.59 2.50 1.55
C SER A 2 14.65 3.65 1.94
N PHE A 3 14.22 4.49 1.00
CA PHE A 3 13.28 5.58 1.29
C PHE A 3 11.89 5.05 1.65
N PHE A 4 11.42 4.05 0.91
CA PHE A 4 10.16 3.36 1.16
C PHE A 4 10.17 2.65 2.51
N GLN A 5 11.26 1.97 2.85
CA GLN A 5 11.44 1.36 4.16
C GLN A 5 11.45 2.40 5.29
N TRP A 6 12.12 3.53 5.10
CA TRP A 6 12.10 4.63 6.07
C TRP A 6 10.68 5.21 6.27
N CYS A 7 9.89 5.35 5.21
CA CYS A 7 8.53 5.89 5.28
C CYS A 7 7.50 4.90 5.87
N PHE A 8 7.58 3.61 5.50
CA PHE A 8 6.48 2.66 5.71
C PHE A 8 6.88 1.37 6.43
N GLY A 9 8.17 1.01 6.48
CA GLY A 9 8.62 -0.23 7.12
C GLY A 9 8.14 -1.54 6.46
N VAL A 10 7.54 -1.47 5.27
CA VAL A 10 6.89 -2.62 4.61
C VAL A 10 7.90 -3.61 4.08
N GLU A 11 7.77 -4.86 4.53
CA GLU A 11 8.67 -5.97 4.18
C GLU A 11 8.24 -6.67 2.89
N GLU A 12 6.96 -6.60 2.51
CA GLU A 12 6.44 -7.27 1.32
C GLU A 12 6.94 -6.60 0.02
N PRO A 13 7.34 -7.40 -0.98
CA PRO A 13 7.78 -6.88 -2.27
C PRO A 13 6.59 -6.41 -3.12
N GLY A 14 6.86 -5.52 -4.07
CA GLY A 14 5.87 -5.06 -5.05
C GLY A 14 4.82 -4.10 -4.48
N CYS A 15 5.02 -3.61 -3.26
CA CYS A 15 4.17 -2.61 -2.64
C CYS A 15 4.51 -1.19 -3.11
N TYR A 16 3.52 -0.31 -3.02
CA TYR A 16 3.66 1.13 -3.21
C TYR A 16 3.07 1.85 -2.01
N GLY A 17 3.47 3.11 -1.81
CA GLY A 17 2.99 3.91 -0.70
C GLY A 17 2.76 5.35 -1.13
N GLY A 18 1.78 5.98 -0.50
CA GLY A 18 1.44 7.39 -0.70
C GLY A 18 1.23 8.08 0.62
N LEU A 19 1.66 9.33 0.70
CA LEU A 19 1.37 10.22 1.82
C LEU A 19 0.55 11.39 1.27
N ASP A 20 -0.65 11.57 1.79
CA ASP A 20 -1.43 12.78 1.54
C ASP A 20 -0.89 13.89 2.44
N ILE A 21 -0.11 14.79 1.86
CA ILE A 21 0.53 15.91 2.57
C ILE A 21 -0.49 16.85 3.21
N THR A 22 -1.70 16.97 2.65
CA THR A 22 -2.71 17.90 3.16
C THR A 22 -3.41 17.33 4.39
N SER A 23 -3.78 16.04 4.34
CA SER A 23 -4.51 15.38 5.44
C SER A 23 -3.60 14.68 6.45
N GLY A 24 -2.33 14.47 6.12
CA GLY A 24 -1.38 13.68 6.90
C GLY A 24 -1.62 12.17 6.80
N LYS A 25 -2.54 11.71 5.95
CA LYS A 25 -2.90 10.30 5.86
C LYS A 25 -1.88 9.48 5.08
N SER A 26 -1.61 8.30 5.62
CA SER A 26 -0.77 7.26 5.03
C SER A 26 -1.60 6.24 4.25
N ILE A 27 -1.10 5.87 3.07
CA ILE A 27 -1.78 4.93 2.17
C ILE A 27 -0.76 3.88 1.71
N LEU A 28 -1.08 2.61 1.87
CA LEU A 28 -0.29 1.50 1.33
C LEU A 28 -1.05 0.73 0.26
N PHE A 29 -0.33 0.29 -0.76
CA PHE A 29 -0.85 -0.49 -1.87
C PHE A 29 -0.12 -1.82 -1.95
N PHE A 30 -0.86 -2.92 -1.83
CA PHE A 30 -0.32 -4.28 -1.85
C PHE A 30 -0.62 -4.99 -3.18
N PRO A 31 0.29 -5.81 -3.71
CA PRO A 31 0.00 -6.59 -4.91
C PRO A 31 -1.13 -7.59 -4.63
N ARG A 32 -2.07 -7.73 -5.57
CA ARG A 32 -3.10 -8.76 -5.49
C ARG A 32 -2.49 -10.11 -5.90
N LEU A 33 -2.29 -10.98 -4.91
CA LEU A 33 -1.71 -12.30 -5.14
C LEU A 33 -2.79 -13.34 -5.50
N PRO A 34 -2.52 -14.26 -6.45
CA PRO A 34 -3.41 -15.39 -6.73
C PRO A 34 -3.54 -16.33 -5.53
N ALA A 35 -4.66 -17.03 -5.40
CA ALA A 35 -4.87 -17.99 -4.31
C ALA A 35 -3.82 -19.13 -4.27
N GLU A 36 -3.24 -19.49 -5.42
CA GLU A 36 -2.17 -20.50 -5.50
C GLU A 36 -0.92 -20.12 -4.70
N TYR A 37 -0.71 -18.83 -4.43
CA TYR A 37 0.39 -18.35 -3.60
C TYR A 37 0.29 -18.84 -2.15
N GLU A 38 -0.93 -19.13 -1.67
CA GLU A 38 -1.14 -19.65 -0.31
C GLU A 38 -0.49 -21.01 -0.08
N ILE A 39 -0.34 -21.80 -1.15
CA ILE A 39 0.29 -23.13 -1.09
C ILE A 39 1.75 -23.03 -0.68
N TRP A 40 2.44 -21.97 -1.12
CA TRP A 40 3.88 -21.80 -0.95
C TRP A 40 4.25 -20.80 0.15
N SER A 41 3.42 -19.77 0.36
CA SER A 41 3.70 -18.66 1.27
C SER A 41 2.83 -18.65 2.53
N GLY A 42 1.91 -19.62 2.68
CA GLY A 42 0.94 -19.63 3.75
C GLY A 42 -0.23 -18.69 3.49
N LYS A 43 -1.11 -18.54 4.48
CA LYS A 43 -2.34 -17.72 4.36
C LYS A 43 -2.01 -16.31 3.87
N LEU A 44 -2.69 -15.86 2.82
CA LEU A 44 -2.54 -14.49 2.34
C LEU A 44 -3.19 -13.53 3.34
N SER A 45 -2.42 -12.50 3.73
CA SER A 45 -2.95 -11.45 4.59
C SER A 45 -3.97 -10.59 3.85
N THR A 46 -5.02 -10.20 4.56
CA THR A 46 -6.04 -9.26 4.06
C THR A 46 -5.55 -7.82 4.14
N LEU A 47 -6.18 -6.91 3.40
CA LEU A 47 -5.85 -5.49 3.45
C LEU A 47 -6.04 -4.88 4.86
N ASP A 48 -7.01 -5.37 5.63
CA ASP A 48 -7.25 -4.93 7.00
C ASP A 48 -6.14 -5.43 7.95
N GLU A 49 -5.69 -6.69 7.81
CA GLU A 49 -4.54 -7.22 8.55
C GLU A 49 -3.26 -6.42 8.23
N PHE A 50 -3.05 -6.04 6.97
CA PHE A 50 -1.92 -5.17 6.59
C PHE A 50 -2.04 -3.76 7.18
N LYS A 51 -3.26 -3.21 7.19
CA LYS A 51 -3.51 -1.89 7.75
C LYS A 51 -3.17 -1.84 9.24
N GLU A 52 -3.60 -2.85 9.99
CA GLU A 52 -3.28 -2.99 11.41
C GLU A 52 -1.79 -3.25 11.63
N ARG A 53 -1.17 -4.14 10.84
CA ARG A 53 0.26 -4.49 10.97
C ARG A 53 1.19 -3.28 10.77
N TYR A 54 0.88 -2.43 9.80
CA TYR A 54 1.72 -1.28 9.44
C TYR A 54 1.26 0.05 10.03
N ASP A 55 0.20 0.05 10.85
CA ASP A 55 -0.37 1.24 11.50
C ASP A 55 -0.60 2.40 10.51
N VAL A 56 -1.23 2.08 9.37
CA VAL A 56 -1.55 3.07 8.32
C VAL A 56 -3.04 3.40 8.26
N ASP A 57 -3.37 4.55 7.69
CA ASP A 57 -4.76 5.02 7.61
C ASP A 57 -5.58 4.22 6.58
N GLU A 58 -4.97 3.88 5.44
CA GLU A 58 -5.65 3.27 4.30
C GLU A 58 -4.78 2.22 3.61
N THR A 59 -5.42 1.12 3.18
CA THR A 59 -4.79 0.06 2.39
C THR A 59 -5.65 -0.28 1.18
N TYR A 60 -5.00 -0.49 0.04
CA TYR A 60 -5.64 -0.84 -1.23
C TYR A 60 -4.79 -1.82 -2.03
N TYR A 61 -5.30 -2.29 -3.16
CA TYR A 61 -4.49 -3.07 -4.10
C TYR A 61 -3.73 -2.16 -5.07
N VAL A 62 -2.58 -2.63 -5.55
CA VAL A 62 -1.76 -1.93 -6.55
C VAL A 62 -2.52 -1.63 -7.83
N ASP A 63 -3.40 -2.54 -8.27
CA ASP A 63 -4.27 -2.33 -9.44
C ASP A 63 -5.27 -1.16 -9.27
N GLU A 64 -5.45 -0.66 -8.05
CA GLU A 64 -6.40 0.40 -7.73
C GLU A 64 -5.74 1.79 -7.56
N ILE A 65 -4.41 1.91 -7.68
CA ILE A 65 -3.66 3.16 -7.43
C ILE A 65 -4.28 4.35 -8.18
N ALA A 66 -4.44 4.23 -9.50
CA ALA A 66 -4.97 5.33 -10.32
C ALA A 66 -6.37 5.77 -9.85
N ARG A 67 -7.26 4.80 -9.60
CA ARG A 67 -8.62 5.04 -9.13
C ARG A 67 -8.65 5.72 -7.75
N VAL A 68 -7.78 5.29 -6.85
CA VAL A 68 -7.69 5.86 -5.49
C VAL A 68 -7.18 7.30 -5.54
N LEU A 69 -6.15 7.57 -6.34
CA LEU A 69 -5.60 8.92 -6.52
C LEU A 69 -6.61 9.88 -7.17
N GLU A 70 -7.33 9.42 -8.19
CA GLU A 70 -8.42 10.19 -8.81
C GLU A 70 -9.53 10.51 -7.81
N LYS A 71 -9.98 9.51 -7.02
CA LYS A 71 -11.01 9.70 -5.99
C LYS A 71 -10.58 10.70 -4.91
N LYS A 72 -9.28 10.76 -4.60
CA LYS A 72 -8.69 11.72 -3.67
C LYS A 72 -8.43 13.09 -4.29
N ASN A 73 -8.72 13.26 -5.59
CA ASN A 73 -8.49 14.49 -6.33
C ASN A 73 -7.03 14.98 -6.23
N ALA A 74 -6.08 14.04 -6.36
CA ALA A 74 -4.66 14.33 -6.29
C ALA A 74 -4.25 15.30 -7.41
N GLN A 75 -3.80 16.51 -7.05
CA GLN A 75 -3.43 17.53 -8.02
C GLN A 75 -1.98 17.43 -8.48
N LEU A 76 -1.11 16.93 -7.61
CA LEU A 76 0.32 16.81 -7.84
C LEU A 76 0.84 15.52 -7.20
N LEU A 77 1.62 14.75 -7.95
CA LEU A 77 2.31 13.58 -7.45
C LEU A 77 3.79 13.92 -7.26
N LEU A 78 4.27 13.78 -6.03
CA LEU A 78 5.69 13.93 -5.69
C LEU A 78 6.31 12.54 -5.66
N THR A 79 7.10 12.20 -6.68
CA THR A 79 7.73 10.89 -6.83
C THR A 79 9.20 10.93 -6.40
N LEU A 80 9.68 9.83 -5.82
CA LEU A 80 11.09 9.60 -5.47
C LEU A 80 11.72 8.59 -6.44
#